data_AF-A0A2E3NKU0-F1
#
_entry.id   AF-A0A2E3NKU0-F1
#
_cell.length_a   1.000
_cell.length_b   1.000
_cell.length_c   1.000
_cell.angle_alpha   90.00
_cell.angle_beta   90.00
_cell.angle_gamma   90.00
#
_symmetry.space_group_name_H-M   'P 1'
#
loop_
_entity.id
_entity.type
_entity.pdbx_description
1 polymer ?
#
loop_
_entity_poly.entity_id
_entity_poly.type
_entity_poly.pdbx_seq_one_letter_code
_entity_poly.pdbx_strand_id
1 'polypeptide(L)'
;MVPPGGRRRPCLRREGVLIFVTVGAQMPFDRLIGWVDDWAEAERRNDVVAQIGPSQFAPNRLEVVPFMTPPEFRARIDAAHLVIAHAGMGSIIEVLQTGKPLVVVPRYGDRGETRNDHQVVSARRLSEEGLIHMAETPEELARVVAELESQPPDTHIASHAQEGLLDRIRDYAVGA
;
A
#
# COMPACT_ATOMS: atom_id res chain seq x y z
N MET A 1 -26.75 28.61 35.69
CA MET A 1 -26.94 27.41 34.84
C MET A 1 -25.91 27.49 33.73
N VAL A 2 -24.79 26.77 33.86
CA VAL A 2 -23.65 26.80 32.94
C VAL A 2 -23.70 25.50 32.14
N PRO A 3 -23.63 25.51 30.79
CA PRO A 3 -23.65 24.27 30.02
C PRO A 3 -22.33 23.50 30.21
N PRO A 4 -22.35 22.15 30.15
CA PRO A 4 -21.15 21.35 30.36
C PRO A 4 -20.20 21.52 29.17
N GLY A 5 -18.93 21.81 29.49
CA GLY A 5 -17.85 21.96 28.51
C GLY A 5 -17.69 20.71 27.66
N GLY A 6 -17.98 20.84 26.37
CA GLY A 6 -17.61 19.86 25.36
C GLY A 6 -16.09 19.68 25.40
N ARG A 7 -15.65 18.47 25.77
CA ARG A 7 -14.25 18.06 25.66
C ARG A 7 -13.84 18.24 24.20
N ARG A 8 -13.10 19.31 23.91
CA ARG A 8 -12.43 19.49 22.62
C ARG A 8 -11.47 18.32 22.50
N ARG A 9 -11.79 17.37 21.62
CA ARG A 9 -10.85 16.32 21.21
C ARG A 9 -9.58 17.04 20.73
N PRO A 10 -8.38 16.66 21.20
CA PRO A 10 -7.16 17.26 20.69
C PRO A 10 -7.13 16.96 19.19
N CYS A 11 -7.11 18.01 18.37
CA CYS A 11 -6.71 17.90 16.98
C CYS A 11 -5.23 17.51 17.00
N LEU A 12 -4.97 16.19 17.04
CA LEU A 12 -3.66 15.63 16.75
C LEU A 12 -3.30 16.10 15.35
N ARG A 13 -2.42 17.12 15.27
CA ARG A 13 -1.68 17.38 14.05
C ARG A 13 -0.85 16.12 13.83
N ARG A 14 -1.31 15.26 12.91
CA ARG A 14 -0.53 14.13 12.39
C ARG A 14 0.74 14.72 11.80
N GLU A 15 1.85 14.66 12.53
CA GLU A 15 3.18 14.89 11.96
C GLU A 15 3.41 13.78 10.93
N GLY A 16 3.14 14.11 9.66
CA GLY A 16 3.53 13.38 8.46
C GLY A 16 3.09 11.91 8.36
N VAL A 17 1.80 11.63 8.20
CA VAL A 17 1.34 10.28 7.82
C VAL A 17 1.67 10.04 6.34
N LEU A 18 2.87 9.55 6.04
CA LEU A 18 3.25 9.22 4.67
C LEU A 18 2.57 7.93 4.21
N ILE A 19 1.85 7.98 3.08
CA ILE A 19 1.41 6.81 2.33
C ILE A 19 2.35 6.65 1.14
N PHE A 20 2.96 5.47 1.04
CA PHE A 20 3.86 5.14 -0.05
C PHE A 20 3.20 4.19 -1.05
N VAL A 21 3.19 4.58 -2.32
CA VAL A 21 2.60 3.80 -3.41
C VAL A 21 3.72 3.31 -4.32
N THR A 22 3.73 2.03 -4.70
CA THR A 22 4.74 1.49 -5.61
C THR A 22 4.17 0.52 -6.62
N VAL A 23 4.47 0.77 -7.89
CA VAL A 23 4.08 -0.11 -9.02
C VAL A 23 5.30 -0.78 -9.68
N GLY A 24 6.48 -0.64 -9.05
CA GLY A 24 7.76 -1.03 -9.61
C GLY A 24 8.29 -0.01 -10.64
N ALA A 25 9.53 -0.21 -11.10
CA ALA A 25 10.20 0.72 -12.00
C ALA A 25 10.10 0.34 -13.49
N GLN A 26 9.66 -0.87 -13.82
CA GLN A 26 9.79 -1.42 -15.18
C GLN A 26 8.53 -1.29 -16.04
N MET A 27 7.33 -1.37 -15.44
CA MET A 27 6.07 -1.38 -16.20
C MET A 27 5.07 -0.39 -15.59
N PRO A 28 4.32 0.36 -16.42
CA PRO A 28 3.26 1.24 -15.95
C PRO A 28 2.16 0.44 -15.25
N PHE A 29 1.44 1.10 -14.34
CA PHE A 29 0.21 0.55 -13.76
C PHE A 29 -0.82 1.65 -13.53
N ASP A 30 -1.23 2.27 -14.63
CA ASP A 30 -2.03 3.49 -14.62
C ASP A 30 -3.36 3.31 -13.89
N ARG A 31 -3.92 2.09 -13.88
CA ARG A 31 -5.12 1.79 -13.10
C ARG A 31 -4.93 2.01 -11.60
N LEU A 32 -3.87 1.45 -11.00
CA LEU A 32 -3.59 1.66 -9.58
C LEU A 32 -3.28 3.14 -9.30
N ILE A 33 -2.45 3.75 -10.14
CA ILE A 33 -2.08 5.17 -9.93
C ILE A 33 -3.30 6.08 -10.06
N GLY A 34 -4.19 5.84 -11.03
CA GLY A 34 -5.44 6.57 -11.20
C GLY A 34 -6.37 6.40 -10.00
N TRP A 35 -6.54 5.18 -9.49
CA TRP A 35 -7.37 4.94 -8.30
C TRP A 35 -6.86 5.69 -7.07
N VAL A 36 -5.54 5.71 -6.89
CA VAL A 36 -4.91 6.42 -5.77
C VAL A 36 -5.00 7.94 -5.97
N ASP A 37 -4.84 8.45 -7.19
CA ASP A 37 -4.96 9.88 -7.50
C ASP A 37 -6.38 10.39 -7.24
N ASP A 38 -7.39 9.70 -7.77
CA ASP A 38 -8.82 10.01 -7.57
C ASP A 38 -9.19 9.99 -6.07
N TRP A 39 -8.73 8.97 -5.34
CA TRP A 39 -8.92 8.85 -3.90
C TRP A 39 -8.23 10.00 -3.14
N ALA A 40 -6.97 10.29 -3.48
CA ALA A 40 -6.21 11.36 -2.84
C ALA A 40 -6.82 12.74 -3.10
N GLU A 41 -7.40 12.95 -4.29
CA GLU A 41 -8.13 14.17 -4.63
C GLU A 41 -9.41 14.30 -3.79
N ALA A 42 -10.24 13.25 -3.75
CA ALA A 42 -11.49 13.22 -3.00
C ALA A 42 -11.27 13.49 -1.49
N GLU A 43 -10.25 12.88 -0.91
CA GLU A 43 -9.86 13.05 0.50
C GLU A 43 -8.96 14.26 0.76
N ARG A 44 -8.64 15.05 -0.27
CA ARG A 44 -7.75 16.22 -0.21
C ARG A 44 -6.39 15.92 0.44
N ARG A 45 -5.85 14.74 0.21
CA ARG A 45 -4.56 14.27 0.73
C ARG A 45 -3.40 15.08 0.16
N ASN A 46 -2.29 15.15 0.88
CA ASN A 46 -1.05 15.80 0.45
C ASN A 46 0.20 15.07 0.95
N ASP A 47 0.00 13.80 1.32
CA ASP A 47 0.93 12.94 2.04
C ASP A 47 1.09 11.58 1.34
N VAL A 48 0.84 11.55 0.04
CA VAL A 48 0.94 10.37 -0.81
C VAL A 48 2.09 10.53 -1.80
N VAL A 49 3.05 9.62 -1.73
CA VAL A 49 4.21 9.57 -2.64
C VAL A 49 4.13 8.28 -3.45
N ALA A 50 4.21 8.39 -4.77
CA ALA A 50 4.12 7.27 -5.69
C ALA A 50 5.45 7.05 -6.42
N GLN A 51 6.06 5.87 -6.22
CA GLN A 51 7.10 5.36 -7.10
C GLN A 51 6.44 4.68 -8.30
N ILE A 52 6.61 5.26 -9.49
CA ILE A 52 6.01 4.74 -10.73
C ILE A 52 7.06 4.49 -11.81
N GLY A 53 6.89 3.43 -12.58
CA GLY A 53 7.65 3.20 -13.80
C GLY A 53 7.23 4.14 -14.94
N PRO A 54 7.84 4.03 -16.12
CA PRO A 54 7.50 4.85 -17.28
C PRO A 54 6.01 4.73 -17.62
N SER A 55 5.29 5.85 -17.60
CA SER A 55 3.87 5.94 -17.92
C SER A 55 3.56 7.23 -18.69
N GLN A 56 2.49 7.21 -19.48
CA GLN A 56 1.90 8.41 -20.09
C GLN A 56 0.86 9.07 -19.18
N PHE A 57 0.42 8.36 -18.13
CA PHE A 57 -0.49 8.88 -17.12
C PHE A 57 0.27 9.79 -16.14
N ALA A 58 -0.21 11.02 -15.97
CA ALA A 58 0.32 11.99 -15.03
C ALA A 58 -0.73 12.24 -13.93
N PRO A 59 -0.51 11.76 -12.69
CA PRO A 59 -1.41 12.04 -11.58
C PRO A 59 -1.37 13.53 -11.21
N ASN A 60 -2.51 14.06 -10.75
CA ASN A 60 -2.65 15.48 -10.41
C ASN A 60 -2.28 15.78 -8.95
N ARG A 61 -2.46 14.80 -8.06
CA ARG A 61 -2.39 14.99 -6.61
C ARG A 61 -1.14 14.38 -5.97
N LEU A 62 -0.57 13.36 -6.61
CA LEU A 62 0.50 12.55 -6.03
C LEU A 62 1.88 13.17 -6.27
N GLU A 63 2.77 13.09 -5.27
CA GLU A 63 4.21 13.29 -5.51
C GLU A 63 4.74 12.05 -6.26
N VAL A 64 5.21 12.23 -7.49
CA VAL A 64 5.70 11.13 -8.32
C VAL A 64 7.22 11.06 -8.33
N VAL A 65 7.75 9.86 -8.09
CA VAL A 65 9.18 9.56 -8.19
C VAL A 65 9.40 8.43 -9.21
N PRO A 66 10.10 8.68 -10.32
CA PRO A 66 10.24 7.68 -11.39
C PRO A 66 11.23 6.55 -11.05
N PHE A 67 12.26 6.86 -10.28
CA PHE A 67 13.30 5.91 -9.89
C PHE A 67 13.73 6.17 -8.45
N MET A 68 13.95 5.08 -7.72
CA MET A 68 14.57 5.09 -6.40
C MET A 68 15.65 4.02 -6.38
N THR A 69 16.79 4.34 -5.79
CA THR A 69 17.78 3.33 -5.41
C THR A 69 17.19 2.42 -4.32
N PRO A 70 17.68 1.17 -4.16
CA PRO A 70 17.19 0.29 -3.10
C PRO A 70 17.23 0.91 -1.69
N PRO A 71 18.28 1.65 -1.28
CA PRO A 71 18.27 2.34 0.01
C PRO A 71 17.20 3.42 0.15
N GLU A 72 16.92 4.18 -0.92
CA GLU A 72 15.86 5.20 -0.92
C GLU A 72 14.49 4.55 -0.83
N PHE A 73 14.28 3.47 -1.59
CA PHE A 73 13.04 2.70 -1.56
C PHE A 73 12.77 2.17 -0.15
N ARG A 74 13.79 1.59 0.49
CA ARG A 74 13.69 1.10 1.86
C ARG A 74 13.38 2.23 2.85
N ALA A 75 14.08 3.36 2.74
CA ALA A 75 13.82 4.52 3.59
C ALA A 75 12.38 5.06 3.43
N ARG A 76 11.82 5.00 2.22
CA ARG A 76 10.41 5.38 1.97
C ARG A 76 9.44 4.40 2.62
N ILE A 77 9.69 3.10 2.57
CA ILE A 77 8.87 2.11 3.29
C ILE A 77 8.95 2.33 4.80
N ASP A 78 10.16 2.53 5.34
CA ASP A 78 10.36 2.71 6.77
C ASP A 78 9.66 3.99 7.30
N ALA A 79 9.63 5.06 6.49
CA ALA A 79 8.91 6.29 6.79
C ALA A 79 7.38 6.20 6.55
N ALA A 80 6.94 5.26 5.71
CA ALA A 80 5.52 5.09 5.41
C ALA A 80 4.75 4.55 6.62
N HIS A 81 3.51 5.00 6.76
CA HIS A 81 2.55 4.45 7.72
C HIS A 81 1.70 3.35 7.07
N LEU A 82 1.59 3.41 5.75
CA LEU A 82 0.84 2.49 4.91
C LEU A 82 1.55 2.39 3.56
N VAL A 83 1.65 1.18 3.04
CA VAL A 83 2.15 0.93 1.68
C VAL A 83 1.03 0.41 0.81
N ILE A 84 0.91 0.96 -0.40
CA ILE A 84 0.03 0.47 -1.47
C ILE A 84 0.92 -0.05 -2.59
N ALA A 85 0.80 -1.32 -2.95
CA ALA A 85 1.63 -1.93 -3.97
C ALA A 85 0.82 -2.76 -4.97
N HIS A 86 1.46 -3.14 -6.07
CA HIS A 86 0.93 -4.18 -6.94
C HIS A 86 1.40 -5.57 -6.50
N ALA A 87 0.78 -6.64 -7.03
CA ALA A 87 1.09 -8.04 -6.69
C ALA A 87 2.50 -8.54 -7.10
N GLY A 88 3.46 -7.64 -7.37
CA GLY A 88 4.85 -8.00 -7.58
C GLY A 88 5.46 -8.52 -6.28
N MET A 89 5.78 -9.82 -6.24
CA MET A 89 6.25 -10.49 -5.02
C MET A 89 7.44 -9.77 -4.39
N GLY A 90 8.44 -9.31 -5.15
CA GLY A 90 9.62 -8.62 -4.56
C GLY A 90 9.25 -7.43 -3.65
N SER A 91 8.32 -6.58 -4.08
CA SER A 91 7.86 -5.43 -3.30
C SER A 91 6.99 -5.85 -2.11
N ILE A 92 6.13 -6.87 -2.27
CA ILE A 92 5.34 -7.42 -1.16
C ILE A 92 6.26 -7.93 -0.05
N ILE A 93 7.28 -8.71 -0.40
CA ILE A 93 8.22 -9.31 0.55
C ILE A 93 8.97 -8.23 1.34
N GLU A 94 9.49 -7.23 0.63
CA GLU A 94 10.27 -6.15 1.24
C GLU A 94 9.42 -5.35 2.24
N VAL A 95 8.16 -5.09 1.92
CA VAL A 95 7.22 -4.40 2.82
C VAL A 95 6.82 -5.30 3.99
N LEU A 96 6.51 -6.58 3.76
CA LEU A 96 6.17 -7.51 4.85
C LEU A 96 7.30 -7.63 5.87
N GLN A 97 8.57 -7.58 5.43
CA GLN A 97 9.75 -7.56 6.31
C GLN A 97 9.84 -6.32 7.22
N THR A 98 9.08 -5.26 6.92
CA THR A 98 9.05 -4.02 7.71
C THR A 98 7.90 -4.00 8.71
N GLY A 99 6.98 -4.97 8.62
CA GLY A 99 5.74 -5.03 9.39
C GLY A 99 4.83 -3.81 9.18
N LYS A 100 4.96 -3.15 8.03
CA LYS A 100 4.08 -2.05 7.64
C LYS A 100 2.79 -2.60 7.07
N PRO A 101 1.64 -1.95 7.33
CA PRO A 101 0.40 -2.23 6.63
C PRO A 101 0.60 -2.19 5.12
N LEU A 102 0.07 -3.20 4.44
CA LEU A 102 0.22 -3.35 2.99
C LEU A 102 -1.15 -3.62 2.34
N VAL A 103 -1.50 -2.77 1.38
CA VAL A 103 -2.62 -2.99 0.46
C VAL A 103 -2.06 -3.37 -0.90
N VAL A 104 -2.51 -4.50 -1.43
CA VAL A 104 -2.10 -5.02 -2.73
C VAL A 104 -3.25 -4.91 -3.73
N VAL A 105 -2.95 -4.25 -4.86
CA VAL A 105 -3.84 -4.23 -6.02
C VAL A 105 -3.25 -5.16 -7.09
N PRO A 106 -3.90 -6.30 -7.41
CA PRO A 106 -3.38 -7.23 -8.39
C PRO A 106 -3.42 -6.65 -9.80
N ARG A 107 -2.46 -7.04 -10.65
CA ARG A 107 -2.54 -6.86 -12.10
C ARG A 107 -3.29 -8.05 -12.68
N TYR A 108 -4.09 -7.82 -13.72
CA TYR A 108 -4.83 -8.89 -14.39
C TYR A 108 -4.43 -9.04 -15.87
N GLY A 109 -4.31 -10.30 -16.31
CA GLY A 109 -4.01 -10.62 -17.71
C GLY A 109 -5.13 -10.25 -18.69
N ASP A 110 -6.38 -10.35 -18.28
CA ASP A 110 -7.55 -9.95 -19.07
C ASP A 110 -7.60 -8.44 -19.36
N ARG A 111 -6.93 -7.63 -18.54
CA ARG A 111 -6.70 -6.19 -18.71
C ARG A 111 -5.40 -5.85 -19.43
N GLY A 112 -4.62 -6.85 -19.84
CA GLY A 112 -3.31 -6.66 -20.47
C GLY A 112 -2.24 -6.10 -19.53
N GLU A 113 -2.44 -6.17 -18.21
CA GLU A 113 -1.54 -5.57 -17.21
C GLU A 113 -0.40 -6.49 -16.80
N THR A 114 -0.58 -7.81 -16.94
CA THR A 114 0.41 -8.85 -16.68
C THR A 114 0.30 -9.97 -17.72
N ARG A 115 1.34 -10.77 -17.86
CA ARG A 115 1.33 -11.96 -18.73
C ARG A 115 0.82 -13.22 -18.02
N ASN A 116 0.79 -13.20 -16.69
CA ASN A 116 0.39 -14.34 -15.87
C ASN A 116 -0.28 -13.87 -14.57
N ASP A 117 -1.38 -14.52 -14.23
CA ASP A 117 -2.19 -14.26 -13.04
C ASP A 117 -1.71 -15.03 -11.79
N HIS A 118 -0.61 -15.82 -11.87
CA HIS A 118 -0.05 -16.50 -10.70
C HIS A 118 0.26 -15.55 -9.53
N GLN A 119 0.63 -14.30 -9.82
CA GLN A 119 0.83 -13.26 -8.79
C GLN A 119 -0.45 -12.94 -8.01
N VAL A 120 -1.61 -13.03 -8.66
CA VAL A 120 -2.93 -12.83 -8.02
C VAL A 120 -3.22 -13.96 -7.05
N VAL A 121 -2.87 -15.19 -7.41
CA VAL A 121 -3.07 -16.38 -6.55
C VAL A 121 -2.24 -16.26 -5.27
N SER A 122 -0.96 -15.88 -5.38
CA SER A 122 -0.09 -15.69 -4.21
C SER A 122 -0.59 -14.55 -3.32
N ALA A 123 -0.98 -13.42 -3.90
CA ALA A 123 -1.54 -12.30 -3.16
C ALA A 123 -2.83 -12.71 -2.41
N ARG A 124 -3.73 -13.47 -3.06
CA ARG A 124 -4.97 -13.93 -2.42
C ARG A 124 -4.70 -14.81 -1.21
N ARG A 125 -3.77 -15.76 -1.31
CA ARG A 125 -3.39 -16.61 -0.17
C ARG A 125 -2.80 -15.81 0.99
N LEU A 126 -1.90 -14.86 0.71
CA LEU A 126 -1.35 -13.97 1.72
C LEU A 126 -2.46 -13.13 2.39
N SER A 127 -3.47 -12.73 1.64
CA SER A 127 -4.62 -11.99 2.17
C SER A 127 -5.52 -12.87 3.04
N GLU A 128 -5.78 -14.11 2.64
CA GLU A 128 -6.53 -15.10 3.42
C GLU A 128 -5.82 -15.46 4.74
N GLU A 129 -4.48 -15.43 4.76
CA GLU A 129 -3.67 -15.58 5.98
C GLU A 129 -3.63 -14.31 6.86
N GLY A 130 -4.22 -13.20 6.41
CA GLY A 130 -4.22 -11.93 7.13
C GLY A 130 -2.88 -11.19 7.12
N LEU A 131 -1.97 -11.56 6.21
CA LEU A 131 -0.64 -10.95 6.08
C LEU A 131 -0.69 -9.65 5.27
N ILE A 132 -1.61 -9.58 4.30
CA ILE A 132 -1.82 -8.40 3.46
C ILE A 132 -3.32 -8.10 3.31
N HIS A 133 -3.63 -6.89 2.88
CA HIS A 133 -4.96 -6.53 2.41
C HIS A 133 -4.96 -6.52 0.88
N MET A 134 -6.03 -6.99 0.26
CA MET A 134 -6.24 -6.86 -1.19
C MET A 134 -7.37 -5.88 -1.50
N ALA A 135 -7.22 -5.17 -2.61
CA ALA A 135 -8.28 -4.35 -3.19
C ALA A 135 -8.37 -4.64 -4.71
N GLU A 136 -9.55 -5.07 -5.15
CA GLU A 136 -9.85 -5.39 -6.55
C GLU A 136 -10.69 -4.28 -7.21
N THR A 137 -11.18 -3.30 -6.45
CA THR A 137 -11.89 -2.10 -6.94
C THR A 137 -11.39 -0.81 -6.26
N PRO A 138 -11.63 0.39 -6.84
CA PRO A 138 -11.26 1.65 -6.19
C PRO A 138 -12.01 1.89 -4.88
N GLU A 139 -13.26 1.43 -4.77
CA GLU A 139 -14.05 1.51 -3.54
C GLU A 139 -13.46 0.63 -2.44
N GLU A 140 -13.02 -0.58 -2.79
CA GLU A 140 -12.33 -1.47 -1.87
C GLU A 140 -11.01 -0.86 -1.40
N LEU A 141 -10.23 -0.26 -2.31
CA LEU A 141 -9.00 0.44 -1.96
C LEU A 141 -9.27 1.53 -0.93
N ALA A 142 -10.22 2.44 -1.22
CA ALA A 142 -10.57 3.53 -0.32
C ALA A 142 -11.04 3.03 1.05
N ARG A 143 -11.87 1.97 1.07
CA ARG A 143 -12.37 1.35 2.31
C ARG A 143 -11.22 0.77 3.14
N VAL A 144 -10.36 -0.04 2.53
CA VAL A 144 -9.24 -0.70 3.22
C VAL A 144 -8.26 0.34 3.77
N VAL A 145 -7.95 1.37 2.98
CA VAL A 145 -7.09 2.48 3.45
C VAL A 145 -7.70 3.15 4.68
N ALA A 146 -9.00 3.49 4.63
CA ALA A 146 -9.69 4.10 5.77
C ALA A 146 -9.72 3.19 7.02
N GLU A 147 -9.93 1.89 6.83
CA GLU A 147 -9.88 0.90 7.92
C GLU A 147 -8.50 0.87 8.58
N LEU A 148 -7.43 0.81 7.78
CA LEU A 148 -6.04 0.78 8.27
C LEU A 148 -5.64 2.09 8.98
N GLU A 149 -6.08 3.24 8.46
CA GLU A 149 -5.84 4.55 9.08
C GLU A 149 -6.62 4.77 10.39
N SER A 150 -7.69 4.01 10.62
CA SER A 150 -8.51 4.07 11.83
C SER A 150 -7.94 3.25 13.00
N GLN A 151 -7.01 2.34 12.71
CA GLN A 151 -6.37 1.49 13.71
C GLN A 151 -5.17 2.19 14.37
N PRO A 152 -4.89 1.90 15.65
CA PRO A 152 -3.67 2.38 16.31
C PRO A 152 -2.41 1.87 15.58
N PRO A 153 -1.34 2.68 15.44
CA PRO A 153 -0.10 2.27 14.79
C PRO A 153 0.48 0.95 15.34
N ASP A 154 0.34 0.72 16.64
CA ASP A 154 0.86 -0.47 17.33
C ASP A 154 0.09 -1.77 17.02
N THR A 155 -1.13 -1.67 16.48
CA THR A 155 -1.93 -2.86 16.12
C THR A 155 -1.43 -3.53 14.84
N HIS A 156 -0.76 -2.76 13.99
CA HIS A 156 -0.21 -3.24 12.71
C HIS A 156 1.10 -4.03 12.87
N ILE A 157 1.77 -3.88 14.01
CA ILE A 157 3.03 -4.57 14.38
C ILE A 157 2.82 -6.08 14.55
N ALA A 158 1.57 -6.57 14.60
CA ALA A 158 1.24 -7.98 14.78
C ALA A 158 1.86 -8.93 13.73
N SER A 159 2.30 -8.43 12.57
CA SER A 159 3.00 -9.21 11.54
C SER A 159 4.49 -9.47 11.84
N HIS A 160 5.14 -8.70 12.72
CA HIS A 160 6.55 -8.92 13.10
C HIS A 160 6.77 -10.21 13.90
N ALA A 161 5.72 -10.77 14.51
CA ALA A 161 5.84 -11.83 15.51
C ALA A 161 5.50 -13.25 15.01
N GLN A 162 5.17 -13.43 13.73
CA GLN A 162 4.94 -14.78 13.20
C GLN A 162 6.28 -15.43 12.82
N GLU A 163 6.84 -16.22 13.75
CA GLU A 163 7.91 -17.17 13.42
C GLU A 163 7.52 -17.97 12.16
N GLY A 164 8.40 -17.95 11.15
CA GLY A 164 8.17 -18.60 9.86
C GLY A 164 7.50 -17.75 8.78
N LEU A 165 7.19 -16.46 9.02
CA LEU A 165 6.67 -15.55 7.97
C LEU A 165 7.59 -15.50 6.76
N LEU A 166 8.91 -15.39 6.97
CA LEU A 166 9.90 -15.36 5.90
C LEU A 166 9.93 -16.65 5.09
N ASP A 167 9.74 -17.80 5.74
CA ASP A 167 9.74 -19.10 5.07
C ASP A 167 8.47 -19.27 4.23
N ARG A 168 7.30 -18.90 4.77
CA ARG A 168 6.04 -18.87 4.00
C ARG A 168 6.14 -17.93 2.80
N ILE A 169 6.66 -16.72 3.02
CA ILE A 169 6.88 -15.75 1.96
C ILE A 169 7.80 -16.31 0.85
N ARG A 170 8.87 -17.03 1.23
CA ARG A 170 9.76 -17.69 0.26
C ARG A 170 9.05 -18.78 -0.53
N ASP A 171 8.18 -19.57 0.10
CA ASP A 171 7.38 -20.58 -0.59
C ASP A 171 6.50 -19.93 -1.68
N TYR A 172 5.92 -18.77 -1.39
CA TYR A 172 5.13 -17.99 -2.36
C TYR A 172 5.96 -17.42 -3.53
N ALA A 173 7.26 -17.17 -3.32
CA ALA A 173 8.16 -16.69 -4.37
C ALA A 173 8.73 -17.80 -5.26
N VAL A 174 8.86 -19.02 -4.73
CA VAL A 174 9.43 -20.18 -5.43
C VAL A 174 8.35 -21.01 -6.15
N GLY A 175 7.10 -20.97 -5.68
CA GLY A 175 5.97 -21.71 -6.26
C GLY A 175 5.22 -21.04 -7.41
N ALA A 176 5.76 -19.97 -8.01
CA ALA A 176 5.11 -19.15 -9.05
C ALA A 176 5.79 -19.28 -10.43
#